data_AF-A0AA91YZ30-F1
#
_entry.id   AF-A0AA91YZ30-F1
#
_cell.length_a   1.000
_cell.length_b   1.000
_cell.length_c   1.000
_cell.angle_alpha   90.00
_cell.angle_beta   90.00
_cell.angle_gamma   90.00
#
_symmetry.space_group_name_H-M   'P 1'
#
loop_
_entity.id
_entity.type
_entity.pdbx_description
1 polymer ?
#
loop_
_entity_poly.entity_id
_entity_poly.type
_entity_poly.pdbx_seq_one_letter_code
_entity_poly.pdbx_strand_id
1 'polypeptide(L)'
;MAFEKISEVIGKLENQVERLDKEVYNLNSKIELLENLLMKIIEDQTISSDLLSDINYIVLKKELSGEEKAQIPFLLLKIQKEHMREGKIPTLEEFHDELLQVLGVNQNEKTNYPIQISNQLLQKHMQLGEFPVAKEILAKR
;
A
#
# COMPACT_ATOMS: atom_id res chain seq x y z
N MET A 1 38.84 28.97 -27.50
CA MET A 1 38.00 28.03 -28.29
C MET A 1 37.53 26.79 -27.53
N ALA A 2 38.37 25.80 -27.18
CA ALA A 2 37.88 24.59 -26.48
C ALA A 2 37.39 24.88 -25.05
N PHE A 3 38.12 25.71 -24.31
CA PHE A 3 37.75 26.15 -22.96
C PHE A 3 36.47 26.99 -22.91
N GLU A 4 36.25 27.88 -23.88
CA GLU A 4 35.01 28.69 -23.96
C GLU A 4 33.77 27.83 -24.22
N LYS A 5 33.88 26.83 -25.12
CA LYS A 5 32.79 25.87 -25.35
C LYS A 5 32.47 25.05 -24.11
N ILE A 6 33.49 24.63 -23.36
CA ILE A 6 33.29 23.91 -22.09
C ILE A 6 32.59 24.80 -21.06
N SER A 7 33.00 26.06 -20.93
CA SER A 7 32.37 27.01 -20.01
C SER A 7 30.90 27.29 -20.37
N GLU A 8 30.59 27.40 -21.67
CA GLU A 8 29.22 27.60 -22.13
C GLU A 8 28.32 26.38 -21.86
N VAL A 9 28.87 25.17 -22.03
CA VAL A 9 28.16 23.92 -21.69
C VAL A 9 27.92 23.79 -20.19
N ILE A 10 28.92 24.13 -19.36
CA ILE A 10 28.78 24.15 -17.90
C ILE A 10 27.68 25.12 -17.48
N GLY A 11 27.69 26.36 -17.99
CA GLY A 11 26.64 27.33 -17.67
C GLY A 11 25.24 26.89 -18.11
N LYS A 12 25.12 26.17 -19.23
CA LYS A 12 23.84 25.59 -19.66
C LYS A 12 23.37 24.48 -18.73
N LEU A 13 24.27 23.62 -18.26
CA LEU A 13 23.96 22.55 -17.31
C LEU A 13 23.55 23.11 -15.95
N GLU A 14 24.26 24.12 -15.43
CA GLU A 14 23.91 24.78 -14.16
C GLU A 14 22.50 25.37 -14.19
N ASN A 15 22.14 26.07 -15.28
CA ASN A 15 20.79 26.61 -15.46
C ASN A 15 19.73 25.50 -15.56
N GLN A 16 20.05 24.36 -16.17
CA GLN A 16 19.14 23.21 -16.23
C GLN A 16 18.94 22.57 -14.87
N VAL A 17 20.00 22.41 -14.08
CA VAL A 17 19.94 21.88 -12.71
C VAL A 17 19.10 22.80 -11.84
N GLU A 18 19.33 24.11 -11.89
CA GLU A 18 18.55 25.07 -11.08
C GLU A 18 17.05 25.05 -11.45
N ARG A 19 16.73 24.88 -12.74
CA ARG A 19 15.34 24.73 -13.19
C ARG A 19 14.73 23.42 -12.66
N LEU A 20 15.46 22.32 -12.73
CA LEU A 20 15.01 21.03 -12.23
C LEU A 20 14.80 21.05 -10.72
N ASP A 21 15.69 21.68 -9.96
CA ASP A 21 15.54 21.83 -8.51
C ASP A 21 14.26 22.60 -8.14
N LYS A 22 13.95 23.66 -8.89
CA LYS A 22 12.70 24.41 -8.73
C LYS A 22 11.47 23.57 -9.06
N GLU A 23 11.53 22.76 -10.11
CA GLU A 23 10.44 21.84 -10.46
C GLU A 23 10.23 20.76 -9.41
N VAL A 24 11.31 20.15 -8.91
CA VAL A 24 11.28 19.15 -7.83
C VAL A 24 10.68 19.75 -6.57
N TYR A 25 11.10 20.96 -6.18
CA TYR A 25 10.52 21.65 -5.02
C TYR A 25 9.01 21.87 -5.19
N ASN A 26 8.59 22.38 -6.35
CA ASN A 26 7.16 22.63 -6.63
C ASN A 26 6.33 21.33 -6.64
N LEU A 27 6.88 20.24 -7.18
CA LEU A 27 6.23 18.94 -7.18
C LEU A 27 6.08 18.40 -5.76
N ASN A 28 7.13 18.50 -4.94
CA ASN A 28 7.08 18.09 -3.54
C ASN A 28 6.00 18.86 -2.76
N SER A 29 5.91 20.18 -2.91
CA SER A 29 4.86 20.97 -2.25
C SER A 29 3.45 20.59 -2.71
N LYS A 30 3.26 20.26 -3.99
CA LYS A 30 1.96 19.79 -4.51
C LYS A 30 1.60 18.41 -3.97
N ILE A 31 2.58 17.51 -3.85
CA ILE A 31 2.38 16.17 -3.26
C ILE A 31 1.97 16.32 -1.79
N GLU A 32 2.67 17.14 -1.02
CA GLU A 32 2.35 17.40 0.39
C GLU A 32 0.93 17.99 0.55
N LEU A 33 0.52 18.91 -0.34
CA LEU A 33 -0.85 19.42 -0.35
C LEU A 33 -1.88 18.32 -0.63
N LEU A 34 -1.62 17.43 -1.59
CA LEU A 34 -2.51 16.31 -1.91
C LEU A 34 -2.61 15.32 -0.76
N GLU A 35 -1.48 14.98 -0.10
CA GLU A 35 -1.46 14.12 1.08
C GLU A 35 -2.28 14.74 2.22
N ASN A 36 -2.13 16.04 2.47
CA ASN A 36 -2.93 16.77 3.46
C ASN A 36 -4.43 16.81 3.14
N LEU A 37 -4.80 16.98 1.86
CA LEU A 37 -6.19 16.94 1.43
C LEU A 37 -6.79 15.53 1.58
N LEU A 38 -6.03 14.49 1.25
CA LEU A 38 -6.42 13.10 1.49
C LEU A 38 -6.65 12.83 2.98
N MET A 39 -5.74 13.25 3.85
CA MET A 39 -5.91 13.14 5.30
C MET A 39 -7.17 13.84 5.79
N LYS A 40 -7.44 15.06 5.32
CA LYS A 40 -8.69 15.77 5.66
C LYS A 40 -9.94 15.03 5.20
N ILE A 41 -9.94 14.50 3.97
CA ILE A 41 -11.07 13.72 3.44
C ILE A 41 -11.27 12.47 4.32
N ILE A 42 -10.19 11.79 4.72
CA ILE A 42 -10.22 10.62 5.60
C ILE A 42 -10.81 10.96 6.98
N GLU A 43 -10.38 12.09 7.55
CA GLU A 43 -10.86 12.59 8.85
C GLU A 43 -12.33 13.00 8.83
N ASP A 44 -12.85 13.47 7.69
CA ASP A 44 -14.21 14.04 7.57
C ASP A 44 -15.33 12.97 7.51
N GLN A 45 -15.02 11.68 7.70
CA GLN A 45 -15.92 10.51 7.85
C GLN A 45 -17.05 10.33 6.80
N THR A 46 -17.12 11.17 5.78
CA THR A 46 -18.09 11.12 4.68
C THR A 46 -17.64 10.22 3.53
N ILE A 47 -16.43 9.66 3.63
CA ILE A 47 -15.93 8.65 2.71
C ILE A 47 -16.68 7.32 2.93
N SER A 48 -16.97 6.58 1.85
CA SER A 48 -17.41 5.20 1.98
C SER A 48 -16.41 4.38 2.81
N SER A 49 -16.91 3.52 3.69
CA SER A 49 -16.04 2.63 4.49
C SER A 49 -15.08 1.80 3.63
N ASP A 50 -15.43 1.56 2.36
CA ASP A 50 -14.59 0.89 1.38
C ASP A 50 -13.38 1.77 0.98
N LEU A 51 -13.59 3.03 0.59
CA LEU A 51 -12.47 3.88 0.19
C LEU A 51 -11.53 4.19 1.36
N LEU A 52 -12.05 4.30 2.59
CA LEU A 52 -11.21 4.43 3.79
C LEU A 52 -10.32 3.19 4.01
N SER A 53 -10.88 2.00 3.79
CA SER A 53 -10.15 0.74 3.94
C SER A 53 -9.07 0.57 2.86
N ASP A 54 -9.36 0.99 1.62
CA ASP A 54 -8.39 0.99 0.51
C ASP A 54 -7.22 1.92 0.80
N ILE A 55 -7.51 3.12 1.31
CA ILE A 55 -6.50 4.10 1.73
C ILE A 55 -5.64 3.51 2.86
N ASN A 56 -6.26 2.99 3.91
CA ASN A 56 -5.53 2.41 5.05
C ASN A 56 -4.62 1.27 4.60
N TYR A 57 -5.08 0.42 3.67
CA TYR A 57 -4.27 -0.63 3.09
C TYR A 57 -3.10 -0.09 2.24
N ILE A 58 -3.32 0.95 1.45
CA ILE A 58 -2.27 1.58 0.63
C ILE A 58 -1.21 2.24 1.53
N VAL A 59 -1.64 2.95 2.58
CA VAL A 59 -0.74 3.59 3.55
C VAL A 59 0.12 2.54 4.25
N LEU A 60 -0.51 1.49 4.80
CA LEU A 60 0.20 0.33 5.36
C LEU A 60 1.24 -0.21 4.40
N LYS A 61 0.85 -0.45 3.14
CA LYS A 61 1.77 -0.98 2.14
C LYS A 61 2.88 -0.01 1.77
N LYS A 62 2.68 1.32 1.82
CA LYS A 62 3.69 2.31 1.44
C LYS A 62 4.88 2.29 2.42
N GLU A 63 4.61 2.08 3.71
CA GLU A 63 5.62 2.08 4.77
C GLU A 63 6.46 0.79 4.83
N LEU A 64 5.97 -0.31 4.24
CA LEU A 64 6.71 -1.58 4.19
C LEU A 64 7.91 -1.55 3.23
N SER A 65 9.00 -2.16 3.66
CA SER A 65 10.14 -2.55 2.83
C SER A 65 9.76 -3.57 1.75
N GLY A 66 10.65 -3.79 0.78
CA GLY A 66 10.43 -4.79 -0.28
C GLY A 66 10.25 -6.21 0.26
N GLU A 67 10.99 -6.57 1.31
CA GLU A 67 10.91 -7.89 1.96
C GLU A 67 9.56 -8.07 2.67
N GLU A 68 9.10 -7.05 3.40
CA GLU A 68 7.82 -7.07 4.10
C GLU A 68 6.64 -7.15 3.12
N LYS A 69 6.70 -6.43 1.99
CA LYS A 69 5.70 -6.52 0.93
C LYS A 69 5.57 -7.92 0.34
N ALA A 70 6.66 -8.68 0.27
CA ALA A 70 6.67 -10.03 -0.26
C ALA A 70 5.96 -11.03 0.67
N GLN A 71 5.85 -10.72 1.97
CA GLN A 71 5.19 -11.59 2.94
C GLN A 71 3.68 -11.72 2.72
N ILE A 72 3.03 -10.71 2.13
CA ILE A 72 1.60 -10.76 1.82
C ILE A 72 1.29 -11.87 0.79
N PRO A 73 1.95 -11.93 -0.39
CA PRO A 73 1.85 -13.10 -1.27
C PRO A 73 2.18 -14.44 -0.60
N PHE A 74 3.19 -14.49 0.28
CA PHE A 74 3.54 -15.72 0.99
C PHE A 74 2.44 -16.19 1.94
N LEU A 75 1.77 -15.27 2.63
CA LEU A 75 0.60 -15.57 3.47
C LEU A 75 -0.52 -16.21 2.64
N LEU A 76 -0.86 -15.61 1.49
CA LEU A 76 -1.89 -16.16 0.60
C LEU A 76 -1.51 -17.56 0.09
N LEU A 77 -0.25 -17.76 -0.30
CA LEU A 77 0.26 -19.07 -0.74
C LEU A 77 0.23 -20.11 0.38
N LYS A 78 0.60 -19.72 1.62
CA LYS A 78 0.54 -20.59 2.81
C LYS A 78 -0.88 -21.08 3.02
N ILE A 79 -1.86 -20.17 3.07
CA ILE A 79 -3.27 -20.51 3.29
C ILE A 79 -3.80 -21.39 2.16
N GLN A 80 -3.49 -21.05 0.90
CA GLN A 80 -3.89 -21.86 -0.25
C GLN A 80 -3.35 -23.29 -0.16
N LYS A 81 -2.10 -23.44 0.28
CA LYS A 81 -1.42 -24.74 0.43
C LYS A 81 -1.99 -25.55 1.59
N GLU A 82 -2.29 -24.90 2.72
CA GLU A 82 -2.96 -25.54 3.87
C GLU A 82 -4.36 -26.01 3.51
N HIS A 83 -5.12 -25.21 2.76
CA HIS A 83 -6.40 -25.62 2.23
C HIS A 83 -6.28 -26.85 1.31
N MET A 84 -5.36 -26.82 0.34
CA MET A 84 -5.15 -27.94 -0.59
C MET A 84 -4.71 -29.24 0.09
N ARG A 85 -3.96 -29.16 1.20
CA ARG A 85 -3.40 -30.33 1.88
C ARG A 85 -4.30 -30.87 2.99
N GLU A 86 -4.90 -29.97 3.76
CA GLU A 86 -5.56 -30.29 5.03
C GLU A 86 -7.06 -29.94 5.01
N GLY A 87 -7.55 -29.30 3.95
CA GLY A 87 -8.93 -28.78 3.88
C GLY A 87 -9.20 -27.63 4.86
N LYS A 88 -8.14 -27.05 5.45
CA LYS A 88 -8.26 -25.96 6.42
C LYS A 88 -8.53 -24.64 5.71
N ILE A 89 -9.54 -23.93 6.19
CA ILE A 89 -9.92 -22.60 5.71
C ILE A 89 -10.04 -21.72 6.94
N PRO A 90 -9.18 -20.69 7.08
CA PRO A 90 -9.25 -19.78 8.21
C PRO A 90 -10.56 -18.99 8.19
N THR A 91 -11.00 -18.53 9.36
CA THR A 91 -12.07 -17.51 9.43
C THR A 91 -11.54 -16.17 8.94
N LEU A 92 -12.44 -15.22 8.66
CA LEU A 92 -12.04 -13.86 8.28
C LEU A 92 -11.22 -13.17 9.39
N GLU A 93 -11.55 -13.44 10.66
CA GLU A 93 -10.84 -12.91 11.82
C GLU A 93 -9.43 -13.49 11.94
N GLU A 94 -9.28 -14.81 11.80
CA GLU A 94 -7.97 -15.48 11.79
C GLU A 94 -7.10 -14.95 10.65
N PHE A 95 -7.67 -14.80 9.46
CA PHE A 95 -6.99 -14.22 8.32
C PHE A 95 -6.55 -12.77 8.59
N HIS A 96 -7.42 -11.96 9.19
CA HIS A 96 -7.11 -10.57 9.51
C HIS A 96 -6.00 -10.46 10.54
N ASP A 97 -6.01 -11.31 11.55
CA ASP A 97 -4.98 -11.34 12.58
C ASP A 97 -3.62 -11.78 12.00
N GLU A 98 -3.59 -12.81 11.15
CA GLU A 98 -2.37 -13.21 10.45
C GLU A 98 -1.88 -12.10 9.50
N LEU A 99 -2.79 -11.40 8.80
CA LEU A 99 -2.45 -10.30 7.91
C LEU A 99 -1.80 -9.15 8.70
N LEU A 100 -2.38 -8.73 9.82
CA LEU A 100 -1.83 -7.65 10.64
C LEU A 100 -0.46 -8.03 11.24
N GLN A 101 -0.27 -9.28 11.63
CA GLN A 101 1.05 -9.78 12.06
C GLN A 101 2.09 -9.70 10.94
N VAL A 102 1.72 -10.11 9.72
CA VAL A 102 2.58 -10.00 8.53
C VAL A 102 2.93 -8.55 8.21
N LEU A 103 2.00 -7.63 8.48
CA LEU A 103 2.19 -6.18 8.30
C LEU A 103 2.95 -5.52 9.46
N GLY A 104 3.37 -6.27 10.48
CA GLY A 104 4.10 -5.72 11.64
C GLY A 104 3.26 -4.82 12.54
N VAL A 105 1.93 -4.88 12.44
CA VAL A 105 1.01 -4.02 13.20
C VAL A 105 0.95 -4.50 14.65
N ASN A 106 1.26 -3.61 15.59
CA ASN A 106 1.21 -3.93 17.01
C ASN A 106 -0.25 -4.04 17.50
N GLN A 107 -0.47 -4.79 18.59
CA GLN A 107 -1.81 -4.93 19.18
C GLN A 107 -2.46 -3.58 19.54
N ASN A 108 -1.66 -2.57 19.90
CA ASN A 108 -2.13 -1.23 20.24
C ASN A 108 -2.63 -0.44 19.02
N GLU A 109 -2.21 -0.84 17.81
CA GLU A 109 -2.55 -0.18 16.55
C GLU A 109 -3.66 -0.95 15.82
N LYS A 110 -4.00 -2.16 16.27
CA LYS A 110 -5.00 -3.04 15.68
C LYS A 110 -6.36 -2.36 15.51
N THR A 111 -6.73 -1.46 16.42
CA THR A 111 -7.98 -0.68 16.35
C THR A 111 -8.04 0.28 15.17
N ASN A 112 -6.89 0.69 14.62
CA ASN A 112 -6.81 1.58 13.47
C ASN A 112 -6.97 0.83 12.14
N TYR A 113 -6.89 -0.51 12.18
CA TYR A 113 -6.91 -1.37 11.00
C TYR A 113 -8.08 -2.33 11.06
N PRO A 114 -9.26 -1.91 10.59
CA PRO A 114 -10.47 -2.70 10.75
C PRO A 114 -10.48 -3.89 9.78
N ILE A 115 -11.27 -4.92 10.12
CA ILE A 115 -11.38 -6.19 9.37
C ILE A 115 -11.79 -6.01 7.89
N GLN A 116 -12.37 -4.87 7.56
CA GLN A 116 -12.70 -4.41 6.21
C GLN A 116 -11.49 -4.41 5.28
N ILE A 117 -10.29 -4.10 5.80
CA ILE A 117 -9.03 -4.16 5.03
C ILE A 117 -8.81 -5.58 4.49
N SER A 118 -9.01 -6.59 5.34
CA SER A 118 -8.90 -7.99 4.94
C SER A 118 -9.98 -8.40 3.94
N ASN A 119 -11.22 -7.95 4.15
CA ASN A 119 -12.32 -8.21 3.19
C ASN A 119 -11.96 -7.71 1.79
N GLN A 120 -11.44 -6.50 1.67
CA GLN A 120 -11.08 -5.91 0.38
C GLN A 120 -9.93 -6.62 -0.29
N LEU A 121 -8.88 -6.95 0.47
CA LEU A 121 -7.75 -7.72 -0.05
C LEU A 121 -8.21 -9.06 -0.62
N LEU A 122 -9.05 -9.78 0.13
CA LEU A 122 -9.64 -11.05 -0.31
C LEU A 122 -10.54 -10.86 -1.55
N GLN A 123 -11.40 -9.84 -1.57
CA GLN A 123 -12.24 -9.54 -2.72
C GLN A 123 -11.42 -9.24 -3.98
N LYS A 124 -10.34 -8.48 -3.85
CA LYS A 124 -9.44 -8.13 -4.97
C LYS A 124 -8.77 -9.37 -5.54
N HIS A 125 -8.15 -10.21 -4.71
CA HIS A 125 -7.51 -11.44 -5.19
C HIS A 125 -8.51 -12.50 -5.67
N MET A 126 -9.75 -12.48 -5.15
CA MET A 126 -10.86 -13.28 -5.69
C MET A 126 -11.23 -12.82 -7.11
N GLN A 127 -11.38 -11.51 -7.34
CA GLN A 127 -11.72 -10.95 -8.65
C GLN A 127 -10.62 -11.20 -9.70
N LEU A 128 -9.35 -11.17 -9.28
CA LEU A 128 -8.21 -11.50 -10.13
C LEU A 128 -8.04 -13.01 -10.40
N GLY A 129 -8.77 -13.86 -9.67
CA GLY A 129 -8.67 -15.32 -9.79
C GLY A 129 -7.37 -15.91 -9.19
N GLU A 130 -6.60 -15.11 -8.45
CA GLU A 130 -5.28 -15.50 -7.91
C GLU A 130 -5.39 -16.26 -6.59
N PHE A 131 -6.49 -16.07 -5.84
CA PHE A 131 -6.69 -16.69 -4.53
C PHE A 131 -8.11 -17.30 -4.42
N PRO A 132 -8.33 -18.51 -4.94
CA PRO A 132 -9.66 -19.15 -4.93
C PRO A 132 -10.27 -19.33 -3.53
N VAL A 133 -9.42 -19.56 -2.52
CA VAL A 133 -9.84 -19.75 -1.12
C VAL A 133 -10.44 -18.46 -0.52
N ALA A 134 -10.20 -17.30 -1.13
CA ALA A 134 -10.80 -16.03 -0.72
C ALA A 134 -12.32 -16.11 -0.58
N LYS A 135 -13.00 -16.79 -1.51
CA LYS A 135 -14.47 -16.91 -1.50
C LYS A 135 -14.97 -17.66 -0.26
N GLU A 136 -14.23 -18.67 0.16
CA GLU A 136 -14.58 -19.52 1.30
C GLU A 136 -14.33 -18.79 2.62
N ILE A 137 -13.21 -18.06 2.72
CA ILE A 137 -12.92 -17.20 3.88
C ILE A 137 -13.98 -16.10 4.02
N LEU A 138 -14.34 -15.43 2.92
CA LEU A 138 -15.37 -14.38 2.90
C LEU A 138 -16.78 -14.90 3.26
N ALA A 139 -17.04 -16.20 3.12
CA ALA A 139 -18.30 -16.83 3.48
C ALA A 139 -18.36 -17.22 4.98
N LYS A 140 -17.22 -17.32 5.68
CA LYS A 140 -17.12 -17.65 7.11
C LYS A 140 -17.06 -16.38 7.98
N ARG A 141 -18.09 -15.54 7.88
CA ARG A 141 -18.25 -14.35 8.72
C ARG A 141 -18.84 -14.66 10.08
#